data_AF-A0A348V7E0-F1
#
_entry.id   AF-A0A348V7E0-F1
#
_cell.length_a   1.000
_cell.length_b   1.000
_cell.length_c   1.000
_cell.angle_alpha   90.00
_cell.angle_beta   90.00
_cell.angle_gamma   90.00
#
_symmetry.space_group_name_H-M   'P 1'
#
loop_
_entity.id
_entity.type
_entity.pdbx_description
1 polymer ?
#
loop_
_entity_poly.entity_id
_entity_poly.type
_entity_poly.pdbx_seq_one_letter_code
_entity_poly.pdbx_strand_id
1 'polypeptide(L)'
;MKYLQFILLLTLFTPFVIYAQQGGRSKEVTSYTKEGNRVVFNTEDGSRLSLDFLNNSVVKIWFDPHGTFVRKNKSFAVINEDLENMEKIAVNDEPSSYEIYTSRLRIRMNKSPMQLQIFDKWQKLLFSDYKEIGHLSDSTAKKAYK
;
A
#
# COMPACT_ATOMS: atom_id res chain seq x y z
N MET A 1 51.98 10.13 -25.74
CA MET A 1 50.59 9.94 -26.22
C MET A 1 50.16 8.47 -26.36
N LYS A 2 51.05 7.48 -26.58
CA LYS A 2 50.67 6.05 -26.70
C LYS A 2 50.02 5.45 -25.44
N TYR A 3 50.44 5.87 -24.24
CA TYR A 3 49.85 5.38 -22.98
C TYR A 3 48.47 5.96 -22.66
N LEU A 4 48.16 7.14 -23.21
CA LEU A 4 46.86 7.78 -23.04
C LEU A 4 45.75 7.03 -23.81
N GLN A 5 46.10 6.48 -24.98
CA GLN A 5 45.19 5.63 -25.77
C GLN A 5 44.90 4.30 -25.08
N PHE A 6 45.87 3.73 -24.36
CA PHE A 6 45.68 2.49 -23.59
C PHE A 6 44.76 2.69 -22.37
N ILE A 7 44.85 3.84 -21.70
CA ILE A 7 43.97 4.19 -20.58
C ILE A 7 42.52 4.39 -21.07
N LEU A 8 42.34 5.00 -22.23
CA LEU A 8 41.01 5.19 -22.83
C LEU A 8 40.36 3.84 -23.21
N LEU A 9 41.15 2.88 -23.71
CA LEU A 9 40.65 1.56 -24.11
C LEU A 9 40.22 0.70 -22.90
N LEU A 10 40.86 0.86 -21.74
CA LEU A 10 40.54 0.11 -20.53
C LEU A 10 39.18 0.52 -19.93
N THR A 11 38.79 1.78 -20.08
CA THR A 11 37.48 2.28 -19.61
C THR A 11 36.29 1.82 -20.46
N LEU A 12 36.53 1.33 -21.68
CA LEU A 12 35.48 0.89 -22.60
C LEU A 12 35.00 -0.55 -22.35
N PHE A 13 35.74 -1.35 -21.55
CA PHE A 13 35.48 -2.78 -21.33
C PHE A 13 35.01 -3.15 -19.92
N THR A 14 34.76 -2.17 -19.05
CA THR A 14 34.12 -2.42 -17.76
C THR A 14 32.60 -2.30 -17.91
N PRO A 15 31.82 -3.40 -17.95
CA PRO A 15 30.39 -3.29 -17.76
C PRO A 15 30.17 -2.76 -16.34
N PHE A 16 29.81 -1.48 -16.23
CA PHE A 16 29.18 -0.93 -15.05
C PHE A 16 27.85 -1.68 -14.87
N VAL A 17 27.89 -2.80 -14.16
CA VAL A 17 26.69 -3.45 -13.66
C VAL A 17 26.22 -2.59 -12.49
N ILE A 18 25.50 -1.53 -12.80
CA ILE A 18 24.76 -0.77 -11.80
C ILE A 18 23.62 -1.69 -11.36
N TYR A 19 23.84 -2.43 -10.28
CA TYR A 19 22.71 -2.92 -9.50
C TYR A 19 22.05 -1.68 -8.90
N ALA A 20 21.06 -1.14 -9.60
CA ALA A 20 20.09 -0.29 -8.95
C ALA A 20 19.48 -1.15 -7.85
N GLN A 21 19.81 -0.85 -6.58
CA GLN A 21 18.96 -1.31 -5.49
C GLN A 21 17.59 -0.72 -5.82
N GLN A 22 16.65 -1.59 -6.23
CA GLN A 22 15.24 -1.26 -6.26
C GLN A 22 14.82 -1.03 -4.80
N GLY A 23 15.18 0.14 -4.25
CA GLY A 23 14.46 0.71 -3.13
C GLY A 23 12.99 0.70 -3.54
N GLY A 24 12.15 0.12 -2.68
CA GLY A 24 10.80 -0.32 -3.04
C GLY A 24 10.10 0.68 -3.95
N ARG A 25 9.76 0.24 -5.17
CA ARG A 25 9.05 1.09 -6.12
C ARG A 25 7.77 1.58 -5.44
N SER A 26 7.52 2.89 -5.57
CA SER A 26 6.20 3.46 -5.31
C SER A 26 5.15 2.60 -5.99
N LYS A 27 4.24 2.03 -5.20
CA LYS A 27 3.14 1.21 -5.72
C LYS A 27 2.06 2.14 -6.25
N GLU A 28 1.40 1.76 -7.33
CA GLU A 28 0.26 2.50 -7.88
C GLU A 28 -1.02 1.67 -7.76
N VAL A 29 -2.09 2.27 -7.25
CA VAL A 29 -3.43 1.67 -7.19
C VAL A 29 -4.15 1.93 -8.51
N THR A 30 -4.47 0.86 -9.23
CA THR A 30 -5.09 0.93 -10.56
C THR A 30 -6.60 0.78 -10.51
N SER A 31 -7.14 0.12 -9.48
CA SER A 31 -8.57 -0.12 -9.31
C SER A 31 -8.93 -0.49 -7.88
N TYR A 32 -10.22 -0.59 -7.60
CA TYR A 32 -10.74 -1.19 -6.37
C TYR A 32 -11.85 -2.21 -6.65
N THR A 33 -12.04 -3.14 -5.73
CA THR A 33 -13.19 -4.04 -5.67
C THR A 33 -13.89 -3.85 -4.33
N LYS A 34 -15.22 -3.91 -4.32
CA LYS A 34 -16.02 -3.77 -3.10
C LYS A 34 -16.95 -4.97 -2.93
N GLU A 35 -16.88 -5.60 -1.76
CA GLU A 35 -17.75 -6.71 -1.35
C GLU A 35 -18.30 -6.40 0.05
N GLY A 36 -19.57 -6.01 0.14
CA GLY A 36 -20.16 -5.61 1.42
C GLY A 36 -19.45 -4.42 2.06
N ASN A 37 -18.87 -4.64 3.24
CA ASN A 37 -18.06 -3.70 4.04
C ASN A 37 -16.55 -3.84 3.81
N ARG A 38 -16.13 -4.65 2.82
CA ARG A 38 -14.72 -4.81 2.43
C ARG A 38 -14.44 -4.06 1.15
N VAL A 39 -13.37 -3.27 1.15
CA VAL A 39 -12.82 -2.62 -0.05
C VAL A 39 -11.40 -3.13 -0.26
N VAL A 40 -11.10 -3.58 -1.46
CA VAL A 40 -9.77 -4.08 -1.86
C VAL A 40 -9.23 -3.16 -2.94
N PHE A 41 -8.08 -2.54 -2.67
CA PHE A 41 -7.33 -1.76 -3.63
C PHE A 41 -6.32 -2.66 -4.35
N ASN A 42 -6.37 -2.67 -5.67
CA ASN A 42 -5.50 -3.47 -6.52
C ASN A 42 -4.36 -2.60 -7.05
N THR A 43 -3.13 -3.06 -6.93
CA THR A 43 -1.97 -2.35 -7.48
C THR A 43 -1.48 -2.98 -8.77
N GLU A 44 -0.71 -2.20 -9.55
CA GLU A 44 -0.14 -2.64 -10.83
C GLU A 44 0.78 -3.87 -10.67
N ASP A 45 1.53 -3.96 -9.57
CA ASP A 45 2.47 -5.06 -9.29
C ASP A 45 1.81 -6.35 -8.75
N GLY A 46 0.47 -6.39 -8.73
CA GLY A 46 -0.31 -7.54 -8.26
C GLY A 46 -0.48 -7.61 -6.74
N SER A 47 0.16 -6.72 -5.97
CA SER A 47 -0.14 -6.60 -4.54
C SER A 47 -1.53 -5.98 -4.32
N ARG A 48 -2.08 -6.19 -3.12
CA ARG A 48 -3.41 -5.68 -2.77
C ARG A 48 -3.45 -5.20 -1.34
N LEU A 49 -4.25 -4.18 -1.08
CA LEU A 49 -4.56 -3.68 0.27
C LEU A 49 -6.05 -3.77 0.52
N SER A 50 -6.48 -4.52 1.54
CA SER A 50 -7.88 -4.54 1.97
C SER A 50 -8.12 -3.62 3.17
N LEU A 51 -9.26 -2.96 3.12
CA LEU A 51 -9.91 -2.30 4.24
C LEU A 51 -11.20 -3.04 4.54
N ASP A 52 -11.24 -3.72 5.68
CA ASP A 52 -12.40 -4.41 6.21
C ASP A 52 -12.98 -3.53 7.32
N PHE A 53 -14.11 -2.87 7.03
CA PHE A 53 -14.73 -1.95 7.97
C PHE A 53 -15.58 -2.75 8.97
N LEU A 54 -15.11 -2.91 10.21
CA LEU A 54 -15.79 -3.71 11.24
C LEU A 54 -16.88 -2.93 11.96
N ASN A 55 -16.66 -1.62 12.15
CA ASN A 55 -17.69 -0.64 12.51
C ASN A 55 -17.24 0.78 12.10
N ASN A 56 -17.98 1.81 12.49
CA ASN A 56 -17.71 3.21 12.08
C ASN A 56 -16.33 3.74 12.51
N SER A 57 -15.65 3.12 13.48
CA SER A 57 -14.34 3.55 14.02
C SER A 57 -13.23 2.51 13.87
N VAL A 58 -13.57 1.26 13.56
CA VAL A 58 -12.63 0.14 13.54
C VAL A 58 -12.53 -0.39 12.12
N VAL A 59 -11.34 -0.25 11.54
CA VAL A 59 -11.02 -0.75 10.21
C VAL A 59 -9.83 -1.69 10.32
N LYS A 60 -10.02 -2.92 9.84
CA LYS A 60 -8.95 -3.89 9.68
C LYS A 60 -8.26 -3.65 8.34
N ILE A 61 -6.94 -3.49 8.40
CA ILE A 61 -6.10 -3.21 7.24
C ILE A 61 -5.26 -4.45 6.96
N TRP A 62 -5.29 -4.97 5.73
CA TRP A 62 -4.45 -6.09 5.32
C TRP A 62 -3.77 -5.79 3.99
N PHE A 63 -2.46 -5.58 4.03
CA PHE A 63 -1.63 -5.53 2.83
C PHE A 63 -1.06 -6.93 2.49
N ASP A 64 -1.28 -7.41 1.27
CA ASP A 64 -0.73 -8.66 0.76
C ASP A 64 0.08 -8.45 -0.52
N PRO A 65 1.41 -8.69 -0.51
CA PRO A 65 2.27 -8.56 -1.69
C PRO A 65 1.88 -9.46 -2.86
N HIS A 66 1.20 -10.58 -2.59
CA HIS A 66 0.76 -11.54 -3.62
C HIS A 66 -0.72 -11.39 -3.99
N GLY A 67 -1.47 -10.51 -3.31
CA GLY A 67 -2.88 -10.25 -3.61
C GLY A 67 -3.85 -11.42 -3.31
N THR A 68 -3.45 -12.39 -2.49
CA THR A 68 -4.22 -13.61 -2.21
C THR A 68 -5.01 -13.56 -0.90
N PHE A 69 -4.55 -12.76 0.07
CA PHE A 69 -5.09 -12.67 1.43
C PHE A 69 -5.17 -14.03 2.16
N VAL A 70 -4.17 -14.89 1.95
CA VAL A 70 -4.06 -16.18 2.63
C VAL A 70 -3.04 -16.11 3.76
N ARG A 71 -3.35 -16.74 4.88
CA ARG A 71 -2.45 -16.93 6.03
C ARG A 71 -2.64 -18.33 6.61
N LYS A 72 -1.56 -18.95 7.09
CA LYS A 72 -1.56 -20.35 7.58
C LYS A 72 -2.50 -20.56 8.77
N ASN A 73 -2.46 -19.67 9.75
CA ASN A 73 -3.30 -19.71 10.94
C ASN A 73 -4.11 -18.42 11.04
N LYS A 74 -5.35 -18.48 11.53
CA LYS A 74 -6.14 -17.28 11.87
C LYS A 74 -5.50 -16.49 13.02
N SER A 75 -6.09 -15.34 13.38
CA SER A 75 -5.58 -14.53 14.49
C SER A 75 -5.70 -15.30 15.80
N PHE A 76 -4.64 -15.29 16.62
CA PHE A 76 -4.69 -15.84 17.97
C PHE A 76 -5.20 -14.83 19.01
N ALA A 77 -5.21 -13.54 18.66
CA ALA A 77 -5.60 -12.45 19.57
C ALA A 77 -6.98 -11.85 19.25
N VAL A 78 -7.39 -11.86 17.99
CA VAL A 78 -8.70 -11.31 17.58
C VAL A 78 -9.74 -12.43 17.71
N ILE A 79 -10.66 -12.25 18.66
CA ILE A 79 -11.72 -13.23 18.95
C ILE A 79 -13.04 -12.92 18.24
N ASN A 80 -13.28 -11.66 17.87
CA ASN A 80 -14.48 -11.22 17.16
C ASN A 80 -14.14 -10.10 16.16
N GLU A 81 -14.64 -10.21 14.94
CA GLU A 81 -14.55 -9.17 13.91
C GLU A 81 -15.95 -8.61 13.54
N ASP A 82 -17.03 -9.23 14.00
CA ASP A 82 -18.40 -8.75 13.82
C ASP A 82 -18.79 -7.89 15.03
N LEU A 83 -18.45 -6.60 14.96
CA LEU A 83 -18.63 -5.67 16.07
C LEU A 83 -20.03 -5.07 16.07
N GLU A 84 -20.45 -4.45 14.96
CA GLU A 84 -21.76 -3.82 14.81
C GLU A 84 -22.15 -3.71 13.33
N ASN A 85 -23.45 -3.73 13.05
CA ASN A 85 -23.96 -3.44 11.70
C ASN A 85 -23.67 -1.99 11.32
N MET A 86 -22.93 -1.81 10.23
CA MET A 86 -22.69 -0.50 9.65
C MET A 86 -23.66 -0.17 8.53
N GLU A 87 -23.80 1.13 8.31
CA GLU A 87 -24.34 1.64 7.06
C GLU A 87 -23.48 1.18 5.88
N LYS A 88 -24.11 1.09 4.70
CA LYS A 88 -23.41 0.71 3.48
C LYS A 88 -22.30 1.73 3.19
N ILE A 89 -21.05 1.28 3.21
CA ILE A 89 -19.92 2.13 2.82
C ILE A 89 -19.97 2.45 1.33
N ALA A 90 -19.65 3.68 0.96
CA ALA A 90 -19.48 4.11 -0.43
C ALA A 90 -18.00 4.43 -0.67
N VAL A 91 -17.53 4.15 -1.89
CA VAL A 91 -16.19 4.54 -2.34
C VAL A 91 -16.39 5.64 -3.37
N ASN A 92 -15.88 6.83 -3.08
CA ASN A 92 -15.83 7.94 -4.02
C ASN A 92 -14.52 7.81 -4.80
N ASP A 93 -14.63 7.71 -6.12
CA ASP A 93 -13.49 7.59 -7.02
C ASP A 93 -13.12 8.96 -7.56
N GLU A 94 -12.11 9.58 -6.97
CA GLU A 94 -11.57 10.87 -7.37
C GLU A 94 -10.35 10.68 -8.30
N PRO A 95 -9.97 11.68 -9.11
CA PRO A 95 -8.87 11.54 -10.06
C PRO A 95 -7.55 11.04 -9.44
N SER A 96 -7.20 11.53 -8.24
CA SER A 96 -5.95 11.19 -7.55
C SER A 96 -6.09 10.20 -6.40
N SER A 97 -7.31 9.87 -5.99
CA SER A 97 -7.55 9.13 -4.75
C SER A 97 -8.90 8.42 -4.73
N TYR A 98 -9.00 7.38 -3.91
CA TYR A 98 -10.29 6.83 -3.49
C TYR A 98 -10.60 7.33 -2.09
N GLU A 99 -11.82 7.78 -1.86
CA GLU A 99 -12.25 8.32 -0.57
C GLU A 99 -13.44 7.54 -0.02
N ILE A 100 -13.37 7.22 1.28
CA ILE A 100 -14.40 6.46 1.98
C ILE A 100 -14.72 7.19 3.28
N TYR A 101 -16.01 7.40 3.53
CA TYR A 101 -16.47 8.13 4.71
C TYR A 101 -17.35 7.23 5.58
N THR A 102 -17.06 7.24 6.88
CA THR A 102 -17.94 6.66 7.91
C THR A 102 -18.51 7.78 8.78
N SER A 103 -19.32 7.47 9.79
CA SER A 103 -19.76 8.50 10.74
C SER A 103 -18.61 9.10 11.58
N ARG A 104 -17.43 8.46 11.62
CA ARG A 104 -16.30 8.87 12.49
C ARG A 104 -14.96 9.05 11.78
N LEU A 105 -14.76 8.42 10.63
CA LEU A 105 -13.51 8.42 9.88
C LEU A 105 -13.70 9.00 8.48
N ARG A 106 -12.63 9.61 7.97
CA ARG A 106 -12.46 9.93 6.55
C ARG A 106 -11.20 9.20 6.10
N ILE A 107 -11.34 8.26 5.17
CA ILE A 107 -10.24 7.45 4.69
C ILE A 107 -9.95 7.85 3.25
N ARG A 108 -8.68 8.12 2.97
CA ARG A 108 -8.19 8.48 1.65
C ARG A 108 -7.09 7.49 1.25
N MET A 109 -7.26 6.87 0.10
CA MET A 109 -6.24 6.07 -0.56
C MET A 109 -5.73 6.84 -1.77
N ASN A 110 -4.52 7.41 -1.71
CA ASN A 110 -3.91 8.01 -2.89
C ASN A 110 -3.59 6.92 -3.92
N LYS A 111 -3.78 7.23 -5.21
CA LYS A 111 -3.55 6.25 -6.28
C LYS A 111 -2.07 6.09 -6.60
N SER A 112 -1.35 7.19 -6.80
CA SER A 112 0.06 7.20 -7.18
C SER A 112 0.80 8.35 -6.49
N PRO A 113 1.71 8.09 -5.53
CA PRO A 113 1.99 6.79 -4.89
C PRO A 113 0.78 6.27 -4.08
N MET A 114 0.68 4.94 -3.95
CA MET A 114 -0.25 4.27 -3.03
C MET A 114 0.07 4.72 -1.61
N GLN A 115 -0.87 5.43 -1.00
CA GLN A 115 -0.73 5.95 0.36
C GLN A 115 -2.08 5.93 1.07
N LEU A 116 -2.16 5.21 2.19
CA LEU A 116 -3.33 5.22 3.05
C LEU A 116 -3.24 6.37 4.05
N GLN A 117 -4.30 7.17 4.12
CA GLN A 117 -4.48 8.22 5.10
C GLN A 117 -5.84 8.08 5.77
N ILE A 118 -5.87 8.23 7.09
CA ILE A 118 -7.07 8.16 7.91
C ILE A 118 -7.13 9.42 8.74
N PHE A 119 -8.24 10.13 8.60
CA PHE A 119 -8.57 11.33 9.35
C PHE A 119 -9.79 11.05 10.23
N ASP A 120 -9.96 11.85 11.27
CA ASP A 120 -11.24 11.93 11.95
C ASP A 120 -12.29 12.66 11.09
N LYS A 121 -13.53 12.69 11.57
CA LYS A 121 -14.64 13.38 10.89
C LYS A 121 -14.45 14.89 10.72
N TRP A 122 -13.48 15.50 11.41
CA TRP A 122 -13.15 16.92 11.33
C TRP A 122 -11.90 17.19 10.48
N GLN A 123 -11.46 16.21 9.70
CA GLN A 123 -10.30 16.31 8.80
C GLN A 123 -8.95 16.45 9.55
N LYS A 124 -8.88 16.07 10.83
CA LYS A 124 -7.59 15.96 11.52
C LYS A 124 -6.96 14.61 11.17
N LEU A 125 -5.72 14.64 10.68
CA LEU A 125 -4.96 13.44 10.36
C LEU A 125 -4.71 12.61 11.63
N LEU A 126 -5.17 11.36 11.62
CA LEU A 126 -4.95 10.40 12.71
C LEU A 126 -3.83 9.42 12.37
N PHE A 127 -3.74 9.04 11.11
CA PHE A 127 -2.83 8.02 10.62
C PHE A 127 -2.51 8.27 9.14
N SER A 128 -1.24 8.16 8.77
CA SER A 128 -0.79 8.21 7.38
C SER A 128 0.30 7.17 7.19
N ASP A 129 0.33 6.56 6.02
CA ASP A 129 1.53 5.86 5.57
C ASP A 129 2.69 6.85 5.40
N TYR A 130 3.90 6.38 5.70
CA TYR A 130 5.12 7.17 5.51
C TYR A 130 5.52 7.18 4.04
N LYS A 131 5.19 8.28 3.36
CA LYS A 131 5.54 8.54 1.95
C LYS A 131 5.12 7.36 1.05
N GLU A 132 5.89 7.08 0.00
CA GLU A 132 5.70 5.98 -0.94
C GLU A 132 6.13 4.59 -0.42
N ILE A 133 6.67 4.52 0.81
CA ILE A 133 7.18 3.26 1.40
C ILE A 133 6.28 2.71 2.51
N GLY A 134 5.02 3.16 2.57
CA GLY A 134 4.05 2.71 3.58
C GLY A 134 3.93 1.20 3.69
N HIS A 135 4.03 0.51 2.56
CA HIS A 135 3.92 -0.95 2.48
C HIS A 135 5.04 -1.56 1.62
N LEU A 136 6.06 -2.10 2.30
CA LEU A 136 7.17 -2.80 1.66
C LEU A 136 7.11 -4.29 1.96
N SER A 137 7.45 -5.09 0.95
CA SER A 137 7.73 -6.51 1.11
C SER A 137 9.14 -6.79 0.68
N ASP A 138 9.97 -7.20 1.63
CA ASP A 138 11.20 -7.91 1.33
C ASP A 138 10.88 -9.40 1.20
N SER A 139 11.70 -10.13 0.43
CA SER A 139 11.67 -11.59 0.24
C SER A 139 11.49 -12.41 1.53
N THR A 140 11.87 -11.84 2.68
CA THR A 140 11.79 -12.47 4.00
C THR A 140 10.81 -11.82 4.98
N ALA A 141 10.34 -10.59 4.74
CA ALA A 141 9.51 -9.85 5.71
C ALA A 141 8.61 -8.78 5.08
N LYS A 142 7.40 -8.61 5.63
CA LYS A 142 6.48 -7.50 5.33
C LYS A 142 6.72 -6.37 6.34
N LYS A 143 6.95 -5.15 5.88
CA LYS A 143 7.17 -3.95 6.72
C LYS A 143 6.12 -2.88 6.41
N ALA A 144 5.62 -2.22 7.44
CA ALA A 144 4.72 -1.08 7.32
C ALA A 144 5.33 0.15 7.99
N TYR A 145 5.40 1.26 7.27
CA TYR A 145 5.96 2.53 7.76
C TYR A 145 4.83 3.56 7.88
N LYS A 146 4.78 4.24 9.03
CA LYS A 146 3.66 5.05 9.50
C LYS A 146 4.18 6.36 10.05
#